data_AF-A0A1Y5FZ55-F1
#
_entry.id   AF-A0A1Y5FZ55-F1
#
_cell.length_a   1.000
_cell.length_b   1.000
_cell.length_c   1.000
_cell.angle_alpha   90.00
_cell.angle_beta   90.00
_cell.angle_gamma   90.00
#
_symmetry.space_group_name_H-M   'P 1'
#
loop_
_entity.id
_entity.type
_entity.pdbx_description
1 polymer ?
#
loop_
_entity_poly.entity_id
_entity_poly.type
_entity_poly.pdbx_seq_one_letter_code
_entity_poly.pdbx_strand_id
1 'polypeptide(L)'
;MTDMIVLNSIPDDVIKKVVARLHPYRNSLHELYRWPLRGALKTEIINARFNTWTPDWVRSLRGQEHKSIYKQSIALRDYLYEELNGEMSYERRTKHAAWIVGDWGGISIKKDGKSETDLFDIITSVEEDGFQFKRVASWSKYFAFKSPQEYAIYDERVIYSLNWLLFTADSGCNYYLPSPGGRNTVMNLFDYSLLIFIRHGDLGYKYLTDALKQDVELRKNSRSKSSLLKKLKNKIYVKNNKSYSAYLEIMNAVADALYDKDDSKRLLKTEMILFSIADKDIPLEVLSEYKNIGV
;
A
#
# COMPACT_ATOMS: atom_id res chain seq x y z
N MET A 1 4.79 -30.57 11.20
CA MET A 1 3.95 -30.30 10.02
C MET A 1 3.85 -28.79 9.89
N THR A 2 4.45 -28.24 8.85
CA THR A 2 4.45 -26.80 8.57
C THR A 2 3.18 -26.54 7.78
N ASP A 3 2.10 -26.14 8.46
CA ASP A 3 0.86 -25.76 7.78
C ASP A 3 1.19 -24.63 6.80
N MET A 4 1.20 -25.02 5.52
CA MET A 4 1.38 -24.09 4.43
C MET A 4 0.08 -23.31 4.33
N ILE A 5 0.12 -22.00 4.59
CA ILE A 5 -0.94 -21.10 4.13
C ILE A 5 -0.86 -21.10 2.60
N VAL A 6 -1.62 -22.01 1.99
CA VAL A 6 -2.06 -21.91 0.60
C VAL A 6 -3.07 -20.76 0.60
N LEU A 7 -2.85 -19.77 -0.25
CA LEU A 7 -3.84 -18.73 -0.50
C LEU A 7 -5.07 -19.41 -1.12
N ASN A 8 -6.05 -19.77 -0.30
CA ASN A 8 -7.40 -19.95 -0.80
C ASN A 8 -7.91 -18.57 -1.22
N SER A 9 -8.67 -18.46 -2.30
CA SER A 9 -9.32 -17.20 -2.67
C SER A 9 -10.06 -16.60 -1.48
N ILE A 10 -10.02 -15.28 -1.32
CA ILE A 10 -10.71 -14.59 -0.22
C ILE A 10 -12.20 -14.86 -0.32
N PRO A 11 -12.89 -15.22 0.79
CA PRO A 11 -14.33 -15.47 0.76
C PRO A 11 -15.13 -14.28 0.24
N ASP A 12 -16.14 -14.55 -0.59
CA ASP A 12 -17.00 -13.51 -1.17
C ASP A 12 -17.73 -12.67 -0.11
N ASP A 13 -18.07 -13.24 1.04
CA ASP A 13 -18.73 -12.52 2.13
C ASP A 13 -17.80 -11.49 2.78
N VAL A 14 -16.50 -11.80 2.90
CA VAL A 14 -15.48 -10.86 3.37
C VAL A 14 -15.36 -9.69 2.40
N ILE A 15 -15.27 -9.97 1.10
CA ILE A 15 -15.24 -8.91 0.07
C ILE A 15 -16.49 -8.04 0.13
N LYS A 16 -17.69 -8.62 0.25
CA LYS A 16 -18.95 -7.86 0.38
C LYS A 16 -18.94 -6.91 1.58
N LYS A 17 -18.44 -7.35 2.74
CA LYS A 17 -18.33 -6.51 3.94
C LYS A 17 -17.34 -5.37 3.74
N VAL A 18 -16.17 -5.65 3.15
CA VAL A 18 -15.17 -4.62 2.81
C VAL A 18 -15.77 -3.58 1.84
N VAL A 19 -16.44 -4.03 0.79
CA VAL A 19 -17.07 -3.17 -0.22
C VAL A 19 -18.17 -2.31 0.40
N ALA A 20 -19.03 -2.88 1.25
CA ALA A 20 -20.06 -2.15 1.98
C ALA A 20 -19.47 -1.01 2.83
N ARG A 21 -18.31 -1.25 3.45
CA ARG A 21 -17.57 -0.24 4.23
C ARG A 21 -16.94 0.84 3.35
N LEU A 22 -16.48 0.49 2.15
CA LEU A 22 -15.84 1.44 1.23
C LEU A 22 -16.84 2.25 0.39
N HIS A 23 -18.06 1.76 0.21
CA HIS A 23 -19.08 2.37 -0.63
C HIS A 23 -19.38 3.85 -0.31
N PRO A 24 -19.49 4.30 0.97
CA PRO A 24 -19.71 5.71 1.28
C PRO A 24 -18.58 6.64 0.77
N TYR A 25 -17.32 6.18 0.83
CA TYR A 25 -16.15 6.96 0.41
C TYR A 25 -16.03 7.06 -1.11
N ARG A 26 -16.56 6.09 -1.86
CA ARG A 26 -16.58 6.10 -3.34
C ARG A 26 -17.24 7.38 -3.88
N ASN A 27 -18.35 7.79 -3.28
CA ASN A 27 -19.16 8.92 -3.77
C ASN A 27 -18.52 10.28 -3.46
N SER A 28 -17.73 10.38 -2.39
CA SER A 28 -17.07 11.61 -1.94
C SER A 28 -15.55 11.63 -2.21
N LEU A 29 -15.04 10.67 -2.98
CA LEU A 29 -13.59 10.51 -3.21
C LEU A 29 -12.90 11.77 -3.72
N HIS A 30 -13.59 12.55 -4.56
CA HIS A 30 -13.09 13.81 -5.12
C HIS A 30 -12.83 14.90 -4.07
N GLU A 31 -13.48 14.81 -2.91
CA GLU A 31 -13.29 15.68 -1.75
C GLU A 31 -12.31 15.07 -0.74
N LEU A 32 -12.32 13.75 -0.59
CA LEU A 32 -11.50 13.05 0.41
C LEU A 32 -10.02 12.96 0.02
N TYR A 33 -9.74 12.76 -1.26
CA TYR A 33 -8.39 12.49 -1.74
C TYR A 33 -7.53 13.76 -1.81
N ARG A 34 -6.36 13.70 -1.15
CA ARG A 34 -5.45 14.85 -0.94
C ARG A 34 -3.98 14.55 -1.27
N TRP A 35 -3.69 13.43 -1.94
CA TRP A 35 -2.33 13.04 -2.33
C TRP A 35 -2.02 13.33 -3.81
N PRO A 36 -0.78 13.69 -4.18
CA PRO A 36 0.36 13.97 -3.30
C PRO A 36 0.15 15.25 -2.50
N LEU A 37 0.82 15.36 -1.35
CA LEU A 37 0.86 16.63 -0.62
C LEU A 37 1.35 17.72 -1.58
N ARG A 38 0.78 18.93 -1.48
CA ARG A 38 0.87 20.08 -2.41
C ARG A 38 2.27 20.46 -2.93
N GLY A 39 3.35 19.83 -2.46
CA GLY A 39 4.72 19.98 -2.94
C GLY A 39 5.00 19.26 -4.27
N ALA A 40 4.61 17.99 -4.44
CA ALA A 40 5.11 17.17 -5.56
C ALA A 40 4.65 17.63 -6.95
N LEU A 41 3.49 18.29 -7.01
CA LEU A 41 2.95 18.88 -8.24
C LEU A 41 3.39 20.33 -8.44
N LYS A 42 4.24 20.88 -7.56
CA LYS A 42 4.79 22.22 -7.76
C LYS A 42 5.72 22.21 -8.97
N THR A 43 5.49 23.20 -9.82
CA THR A 43 6.31 23.49 -11.00
C THR A 43 7.80 23.52 -10.70
N GLU A 44 8.22 24.09 -9.56
CA GLU A 44 9.62 24.14 -9.16
C GLU A 44 10.24 22.75 -8.96
N ILE A 45 9.52 21.82 -8.31
CA ILE A 45 10.02 20.45 -8.08
C ILE A 45 10.13 19.70 -9.40
N ILE A 46 9.12 19.85 -10.25
CA ILE A 46 9.10 19.20 -11.56
C ILE A 46 10.22 19.78 -12.45
N ASN A 47 10.32 21.10 -12.57
CA ASN A 47 11.35 21.76 -13.36
C ASN A 47 12.76 21.43 -12.84
N ALA A 48 12.97 21.34 -11.52
CA ALA A 48 14.27 20.99 -10.94
C ALA A 48 14.72 19.57 -11.33
N ARG A 49 13.79 18.65 -11.60
CA ARG A 49 14.13 17.29 -12.03
C ARG A 49 14.31 17.17 -13.53
N PHE A 50 13.41 17.79 -14.29
CA PHE A 50 13.42 17.66 -15.75
C PHE A 50 14.26 18.75 -16.44
N ASN A 51 14.82 19.71 -15.69
CA ASN A 51 15.79 20.76 -16.03
C ASN A 51 15.52 21.52 -17.34
N THR A 52 15.78 20.88 -18.49
CA THR A 52 15.76 21.48 -19.83
C THR A 52 14.48 21.18 -20.60
N TRP A 53 13.60 20.33 -20.07
CA TRP A 53 12.36 19.97 -20.71
C TRP A 53 11.22 19.95 -19.70
N THR A 54 10.06 20.47 -20.09
CA THR A 54 8.82 20.35 -19.33
C THR A 54 8.00 19.26 -20.00
N PRO A 55 7.78 18.11 -19.34
CA PRO A 55 6.90 17.08 -19.87
C PRO A 55 5.52 17.64 -20.22
N ASP A 56 4.90 17.13 -21.29
CA ASP A 56 3.64 17.70 -21.78
C ASP A 56 2.50 17.57 -20.76
N TRP A 57 2.52 16.53 -19.93
CA TRP A 57 1.59 16.37 -18.82
C TRP A 57 1.65 17.51 -17.80
N VAL A 58 2.83 18.11 -17.61
CA VAL A 58 3.03 19.24 -16.71
C VAL A 58 2.37 20.49 -17.29
N ARG A 59 2.46 20.69 -18.62
CA ARG A 59 1.77 21.79 -19.31
C ARG A 59 0.26 21.61 -19.27
N SER A 60 -0.21 20.40 -19.48
CA SER A 60 -1.63 20.06 -19.44
C SER A 60 -2.23 20.21 -18.03
N LEU A 61 -1.51 19.78 -16.98
CA LEU A 61 -1.92 20.03 -15.59
C LEU A 61 -1.91 21.51 -15.21
N ARG A 62 -1.05 22.34 -15.84
CA ARG A 62 -1.00 23.80 -15.65
C ARG A 62 -2.15 24.53 -16.34
N GLY A 63 -2.64 24.01 -17.47
CA GLY A 63 -3.62 24.68 -18.33
C GLY A 63 -5.10 24.39 -18.01
N GLN A 64 -5.38 23.36 -17.21
CA GLN A 64 -6.76 23.00 -16.86
C GLN A 64 -7.16 23.50 -15.46
N GLU A 65 -8.42 23.96 -15.35
CA GLU A 65 -9.14 24.10 -14.08
C GLU A 65 -9.37 22.73 -13.41
N HIS A 66 -8.33 21.97 -13.11
CA HIS A 66 -8.45 20.81 -12.23
C HIS A 66 -8.61 21.33 -10.79
N LYS A 67 -9.84 21.74 -10.45
CA LYS A 67 -10.23 22.36 -9.17
C LYS A 67 -9.93 21.49 -7.94
N SER A 68 -9.62 20.20 -8.11
CA SER A 68 -9.28 19.30 -7.00
C SER A 68 -8.04 18.43 -7.29
N ILE A 69 -7.30 18.11 -6.22
CA ILE A 69 -6.13 17.19 -6.25
C ILE A 69 -6.52 15.83 -6.83
N TYR A 70 -7.73 15.35 -6.54
CA TYR A 70 -8.27 14.14 -7.15
C TYR A 70 -8.21 14.15 -8.67
N LYS A 71 -8.76 15.18 -9.31
CA LYS A 71 -8.76 15.28 -10.78
C LYS A 71 -7.34 15.39 -11.34
N GLN A 72 -6.46 16.13 -10.65
CA GLN A 72 -5.05 16.24 -11.04
C GLN A 72 -4.34 14.88 -10.99
N SER A 73 -4.56 14.08 -9.94
CA SER A 73 -3.92 12.77 -9.80
C SER A 73 -4.47 11.74 -10.80
N ILE A 74 -5.74 11.85 -11.19
CA ILE A 74 -6.32 11.05 -12.29
C ILE A 74 -5.68 11.44 -13.63
N ALA A 75 -5.64 12.73 -13.96
CA ALA A 75 -5.06 13.21 -15.21
C ALA A 75 -3.56 12.88 -15.31
N LEU A 76 -2.82 13.05 -14.21
CA LEU A 76 -1.41 12.67 -14.11
C LEU A 76 -1.18 11.18 -14.44
N ARG A 77 -2.06 10.30 -13.95
CA ARG A 77 -1.98 8.86 -14.22
C ARG A 77 -2.17 8.56 -15.69
N ASP A 78 -3.15 9.19 -16.34
CA ASP A 78 -3.40 9.01 -17.78
C ASP A 78 -2.20 9.48 -18.61
N TYR A 79 -1.65 10.66 -18.32
CA TYR A 79 -0.51 11.16 -19.09
C TYR A 79 0.76 10.34 -18.90
N LEU A 80 1.10 9.98 -17.67
CA LEU A 80 2.30 9.17 -17.42
C LEU A 80 2.16 7.75 -17.96
N TYR A 81 0.94 7.21 -18.03
CA TYR A 81 0.68 5.95 -18.70
C TYR A 81 1.05 6.03 -20.19
N GLU A 82 0.55 7.05 -20.91
CA GLU A 82 0.88 7.24 -22.33
C GLU A 82 2.38 7.42 -22.54
N GLU A 83 3.01 8.25 -21.71
CA GLU A 83 4.43 8.58 -21.84
C GLU A 83 5.35 7.40 -21.53
N LEU A 84 5.05 6.62 -20.48
CA LEU A 84 5.84 5.45 -20.11
C LEU A 84 5.70 4.30 -21.12
N ASN A 85 4.56 4.21 -21.82
CA ASN A 85 4.36 3.20 -22.85
C ASN A 85 4.79 3.66 -24.25
N GLY A 86 5.09 4.95 -24.43
CA GLY A 86 5.68 5.48 -25.64
C GLY A 86 7.19 5.21 -25.77
N GLU A 87 7.74 5.60 -26.93
CA GLU A 87 9.17 5.58 -27.15
C GLU A 87 9.87 6.62 -26.27
N MET A 88 10.76 6.17 -25.38
CA MET A 88 11.54 7.06 -24.53
C MET A 88 12.94 6.50 -24.29
N SER A 89 13.93 7.38 -24.20
CA SER A 89 15.29 6.98 -23.83
C SER A 89 15.35 6.43 -22.41
N TYR A 90 16.33 5.56 -22.14
CA TYR A 90 16.58 5.01 -20.81
C TYR A 90 16.73 6.13 -19.76
N GLU A 91 17.51 7.18 -20.06
CA GLU A 91 17.69 8.32 -19.15
C GLU A 91 16.36 9.02 -18.80
N ARG A 92 15.47 9.22 -19.79
CA ARG A 92 14.15 9.80 -19.55
C ARG A 92 13.29 8.89 -18.69
N ARG A 93 13.31 7.58 -18.93
CA ARG A 93 12.56 6.59 -18.14
C ARG A 93 13.03 6.55 -16.69
N THR A 94 14.34 6.58 -16.47
CA THR A 94 14.96 6.65 -15.13
C THR A 94 14.50 7.89 -14.37
N LYS A 95 14.49 9.07 -15.03
CA LYS A 95 14.00 10.32 -14.42
C LYS A 95 12.51 10.25 -14.03
N HIS A 96 11.67 9.62 -14.85
CA HIS A 96 10.26 9.39 -14.51
C HIS A 96 10.09 8.47 -13.32
N ALA A 97 10.80 7.33 -13.29
CA ALA A 97 10.76 6.41 -12.17
C ALA A 97 11.22 7.07 -10.88
N ALA A 98 12.31 7.85 -10.93
CA ALA A 98 12.81 8.61 -9.80
C ALA A 98 11.81 9.68 -9.33
N TRP A 99 11.11 10.35 -10.23
CA TRP A 99 10.06 11.30 -9.88
C TRP A 99 8.86 10.62 -9.20
N ILE A 100 8.35 9.55 -9.81
CA ILE A 100 7.20 8.76 -9.32
C ILE A 100 7.48 8.24 -7.92
N VAL A 101 8.66 7.67 -7.68
CA VAL A 101 9.00 7.07 -6.39
C VAL A 101 9.41 8.13 -5.37
N GLY A 102 10.23 9.09 -5.80
CA GLY A 102 10.88 10.08 -4.95
C GLY A 102 9.99 11.25 -4.59
N ASP A 103 9.68 12.09 -5.58
CA ASP A 103 9.01 13.36 -5.31
C ASP A 103 7.50 13.18 -5.17
N TRP A 104 6.89 12.41 -6.07
CA TRP A 104 5.46 12.09 -5.98
C TRP A 104 5.17 11.08 -4.87
N GLY A 105 5.96 10.02 -4.81
CA GLY A 105 5.78 8.90 -3.88
C GLY A 105 6.32 9.16 -2.47
N GLY A 106 7.12 10.20 -2.27
CA GLY A 106 7.68 10.58 -0.97
C GLY A 106 8.78 9.64 -0.44
N ILE A 107 9.35 8.78 -1.28
CA ILE A 107 10.39 7.82 -0.87
C ILE A 107 11.77 8.42 -1.14
N SER A 108 12.51 8.72 -0.07
CA SER A 108 13.85 9.30 -0.17
C SER A 108 14.85 8.36 -0.88
N ILE A 109 15.20 8.68 -2.13
CA ILE A 109 16.17 7.94 -2.96
C ILE A 109 17.60 8.08 -2.42
N LYS A 110 17.97 9.28 -1.95
CA LYS A 110 19.36 9.63 -1.54
C LYS A 110 19.85 8.95 -0.26
N LYS A 111 18.94 8.47 0.61
CA LYS A 111 19.32 7.93 1.93
C LYS A 111 20.02 6.57 1.86
N ASP A 112 19.93 5.89 0.73
CA ASP A 112 20.52 4.56 0.55
C ASP A 112 21.89 4.61 -0.15
N GLY A 113 22.43 5.80 -0.43
CA GLY A 113 23.67 5.98 -1.21
C GLY A 113 23.55 5.51 -2.67
N LYS A 114 22.33 5.23 -3.14
CA LYS A 114 22.03 4.72 -4.47
C LYS A 114 21.70 5.86 -5.44
N SER A 115 22.14 5.71 -6.68
CA SER A 115 21.77 6.59 -7.78
C SER A 115 20.33 6.33 -8.25
N GLU A 116 19.79 7.24 -9.06
CA GLU A 116 18.48 7.06 -9.71
C GLU A 116 18.48 5.86 -10.65
N THR A 117 19.61 5.62 -11.33
CA THR A 117 19.87 4.45 -12.16
C THR A 117 19.77 3.17 -11.36
N ASP A 118 20.44 3.08 -10.20
CA ASP A 118 20.38 1.90 -9.34
C ASP A 118 18.95 1.61 -8.87
N LEU A 119 18.16 2.66 -8.59
CA LEU A 119 16.76 2.49 -8.23
C LEU A 119 15.96 1.94 -9.40
N PHE A 120 16.15 2.51 -10.59
CA PHE A 120 15.41 2.11 -11.78
C PHE A 120 15.73 0.66 -12.18
N ASP A 121 17.00 0.26 -12.18
CA ASP A 121 17.41 -1.11 -12.49
C ASP A 121 16.78 -2.12 -11.51
N ILE A 122 16.71 -1.77 -10.21
CA ILE A 122 16.01 -2.60 -9.21
C ILE A 122 14.50 -2.66 -9.47
N ILE A 123 13.90 -1.57 -9.95
CA ILE A 123 12.46 -1.55 -10.24
C ILE A 123 12.17 -2.48 -11.42
N THR A 124 12.98 -2.43 -12.47
CA THR A 124 12.75 -3.20 -13.69
C THR A 124 13.15 -4.67 -13.57
N SER A 125 14.18 -5.00 -12.76
CA SER A 125 14.57 -6.41 -12.57
C SER A 125 13.47 -7.25 -11.92
N VAL A 126 12.50 -6.63 -11.24
CA VAL A 126 11.39 -7.32 -10.58
C VAL A 126 10.44 -8.00 -11.57
N GLU A 127 10.33 -7.52 -12.82
CA GLU A 127 9.56 -8.21 -13.88
C GLU A 127 10.21 -9.57 -14.24
N GLU A 128 11.54 -9.67 -14.18
CA GLU A 128 12.31 -10.88 -14.54
C GLU A 128 12.53 -11.81 -13.33
N ASP A 129 12.86 -11.24 -12.18
CA ASP A 129 13.20 -11.97 -10.94
C ASP A 129 11.96 -12.41 -10.13
N GLY A 130 10.77 -11.97 -10.57
CA GLY A 130 9.50 -12.10 -9.85
C GLY A 130 9.29 -11.02 -8.77
N PHE A 131 8.03 -10.77 -8.40
CA PHE A 131 7.63 -9.71 -7.47
C PHE A 131 8.17 -9.88 -6.04
N GLN A 132 9.40 -9.39 -5.79
CA GLN A 132 10.04 -9.43 -4.48
C GLN A 132 9.48 -8.37 -3.52
N PHE A 133 9.24 -8.73 -2.26
CA PHE A 133 8.78 -7.78 -1.23
C PHE A 133 9.78 -6.63 -0.96
N LYS A 134 11.07 -6.86 -1.23
CA LYS A 134 12.10 -5.83 -1.06
C LYS A 134 11.79 -4.65 -1.99
N ARG A 135 11.70 -3.44 -1.42
CA ARG A 135 11.33 -2.20 -2.12
C ARG A 135 9.96 -2.25 -2.82
N VAL A 136 9.03 -3.09 -2.33
CA VAL A 136 7.68 -3.20 -2.91
C VAL A 136 6.94 -1.87 -3.02
N ALA A 137 7.09 -0.99 -2.05
CA ALA A 137 6.50 0.35 -2.10
C ALA A 137 7.09 1.26 -3.20
N SER A 138 8.29 0.96 -3.72
CA SER A 138 8.93 1.72 -4.80
C SER A 138 8.53 1.16 -6.17
N TRP A 139 8.76 -0.13 -6.41
CA TRP A 139 8.49 -0.69 -7.73
C TRP A 139 6.98 -0.75 -8.03
N SER A 140 6.11 -1.01 -7.03
CA SER A 140 4.65 -1.01 -7.26
C SER A 140 4.12 0.37 -7.63
N LYS A 141 4.76 1.46 -7.16
CA LYS A 141 4.44 2.83 -7.60
C LYS A 141 4.69 2.98 -9.09
N TYR A 142 5.88 2.62 -9.55
CA TYR A 142 6.23 2.69 -10.97
C TYR A 142 5.27 1.86 -11.83
N PHE A 143 5.02 0.61 -11.45
CA PHE A 143 4.12 -0.27 -12.22
C PHE A 143 2.67 0.19 -12.23
N ALA A 144 2.17 0.76 -11.13
CA ALA A 144 0.83 1.35 -11.13
C ALA A 144 0.71 2.57 -12.08
N PHE A 145 1.82 3.22 -12.47
CA PHE A 145 1.82 4.26 -13.51
C PHE A 145 2.01 3.66 -14.91
N LYS A 146 2.88 2.65 -15.05
CA LYS A 146 3.17 1.98 -16.34
C LYS A 146 1.99 1.14 -16.84
N SER A 147 1.32 0.38 -15.98
CA SER A 147 0.15 -0.45 -16.31
C SER A 147 -0.91 -0.36 -15.20
N PRO A 148 -1.65 0.77 -15.12
CA PRO A 148 -2.60 1.07 -14.03
C PRO A 148 -3.80 0.11 -13.95
N GLN A 149 -4.08 -0.65 -15.01
CA GLN A 149 -5.16 -1.65 -15.06
C GLN A 149 -4.75 -2.99 -14.43
N GLU A 150 -3.44 -3.25 -14.31
CA GLU A 150 -2.88 -4.51 -13.81
C GLU A 150 -2.30 -4.36 -12.40
N TYR A 151 -1.74 -3.19 -12.10
CA TYR A 151 -0.97 -2.96 -10.88
C TYR A 151 -1.56 -1.83 -10.02
N ALA A 152 -1.43 -2.00 -8.72
CA ALA A 152 -1.80 -1.01 -7.71
C ALA A 152 -0.64 -0.77 -6.73
N ILE A 153 -0.62 0.39 -6.07
CA ILE A 153 0.45 0.77 -5.17
C ILE A 153 0.35 0.00 -3.85
N TYR A 154 1.39 -0.78 -3.56
CA TYR A 154 1.62 -1.39 -2.26
C TYR A 154 2.29 -0.40 -1.30
N ASP A 155 1.53 0.61 -0.84
CA ASP A 155 1.97 1.64 0.13
C ASP A 155 1.58 1.24 1.55
N GLU A 156 2.33 1.72 2.54
CA GLU A 156 2.03 1.46 3.96
C GLU A 156 0.58 1.82 4.32
N ARG A 157 0.10 2.99 3.88
CA ARG A 157 -1.29 3.45 4.14
C ARG A 157 -2.33 2.55 3.51
N VAL A 158 -2.10 2.10 2.29
CA VAL A 158 -3.02 1.21 1.58
C VAL A 158 -3.12 -0.13 2.30
N ILE A 159 -1.97 -0.68 2.70
CA ILE A 159 -1.89 -1.96 3.41
C ILE A 159 -2.49 -1.87 4.81
N TYR A 160 -2.24 -0.78 5.53
CA TYR A 160 -2.87 -0.51 6.82
C TYR A 160 -4.40 -0.48 6.67
N SER A 161 -4.92 0.33 5.74
CA SER A 161 -6.36 0.39 5.55
C SER A 161 -6.98 -0.95 5.15
N LEU A 162 -6.35 -1.66 4.22
CA LEU A 162 -6.87 -2.92 3.74
C LEU A 162 -6.85 -4.00 4.84
N ASN A 163 -5.77 -4.11 5.61
CA ASN A 163 -5.70 -5.07 6.72
C ASN A 163 -6.75 -4.79 7.80
N TRP A 164 -7.02 -3.52 8.11
CA TRP A 164 -8.08 -3.17 9.06
C TRP A 164 -9.47 -3.55 8.55
N LEU A 165 -9.75 -3.30 7.27
CA LEU A 165 -11.02 -3.67 6.65
C LEU A 165 -11.21 -5.19 6.60
N LEU A 166 -10.15 -5.94 6.29
CA LEU A 166 -10.17 -7.41 6.34
C LEU A 166 -10.42 -7.91 7.78
N PHE A 167 -9.74 -7.33 8.76
CA PHE A 167 -9.89 -7.68 10.17
C PHE A 167 -11.31 -7.45 10.69
N THR A 168 -11.91 -6.31 10.33
CA THR A 168 -13.28 -5.97 10.76
C THR A 168 -14.35 -6.75 9.99
N ALA A 169 -14.06 -7.21 8.77
CA ALA A 169 -14.94 -8.09 8.00
C ALA A 169 -14.94 -9.54 8.51
N ASP A 170 -13.77 -10.04 8.88
CA ASP A 170 -13.54 -11.35 9.49
C ASP A 170 -12.20 -11.37 10.25
N SER A 171 -12.25 -11.36 11.59
CA SER A 171 -11.03 -11.34 12.41
C SER A 171 -10.21 -12.63 12.31
N GLY A 172 -10.83 -13.74 11.90
CA GLY A 172 -10.21 -15.05 11.70
C GLY A 172 -9.50 -15.21 10.35
N CYS A 173 -9.55 -14.21 9.47
CA CYS A 173 -9.00 -14.35 8.13
C CYS A 173 -7.45 -14.47 8.13
N ASN A 174 -6.92 -15.28 7.21
CA ASN A 174 -5.47 -15.56 7.05
C ASN A 174 -4.82 -14.75 5.91
N TYR A 175 -5.44 -13.64 5.52
CA TYR A 175 -5.08 -12.87 4.33
C TYR A 175 -4.39 -11.54 4.63
N TYR A 176 -3.93 -11.34 5.86
CA TYR A 176 -3.28 -10.09 6.23
C TYR A 176 -1.98 -9.90 5.45
N LEU A 177 -1.77 -8.69 4.96
CA LEU A 177 -0.65 -8.33 4.11
C LEU A 177 0.46 -7.69 4.95
N PRO A 178 1.73 -8.12 4.81
CA PRO A 178 2.82 -7.51 5.56
C PRO A 178 3.00 -6.05 5.13
N SER A 179 3.04 -5.14 6.10
CA SER A 179 3.33 -3.73 5.82
C SER A 179 4.77 -3.57 5.31
N PRO A 180 5.02 -2.76 4.25
CA PRO A 180 6.37 -2.52 3.73
C PRO A 180 7.25 -1.65 4.66
N GLY A 181 6.70 -1.25 5.81
CA GLY A 181 7.35 -0.40 6.81
C GLY A 181 7.32 1.06 6.36
N GLY A 182 6.82 1.94 7.22
CA GLY A 182 6.90 3.36 6.95
C GLY A 182 6.90 4.21 8.20
N ARG A 183 6.72 5.51 7.96
CA ARG A 183 7.06 6.58 8.90
C ARG A 183 5.83 7.37 9.33
N ASN A 184 4.64 6.89 8.97
CA ASN A 184 3.41 7.57 9.35
C ASN A 184 3.23 7.45 10.88
N THR A 185 3.41 8.57 11.59
CA THR A 185 3.39 8.59 13.05
C THR A 185 2.01 8.29 13.62
N VAL A 186 0.93 8.65 12.91
CA VAL A 186 -0.44 8.34 13.31
C VAL A 186 -0.66 6.83 13.25
N MET A 187 -0.35 6.19 12.13
CA MET A 187 -0.52 4.73 11.99
C MET A 187 0.36 3.94 12.95
N ASN A 188 1.57 4.43 13.24
CA ASN A 188 2.44 3.83 14.25
C ASN A 188 1.88 3.95 15.67
N LEU A 189 1.20 5.07 15.99
CA LEU A 189 0.53 5.25 17.28
C LEU A 189 -0.72 4.36 17.39
N PHE A 190 -1.50 4.27 16.31
CA PHE A 190 -2.73 3.48 16.23
C PHE A 190 -2.49 2.11 15.55
N ASP A 191 -1.42 1.43 15.93
CA ASP A 191 -1.15 0.06 15.47
C ASP A 191 -2.18 -0.91 16.09
N TYR A 192 -2.90 -1.64 15.23
CA TYR A 192 -3.90 -2.64 15.62
C TYR A 192 -3.40 -4.08 15.49
N SER A 193 -2.09 -4.30 15.24
CA SER A 193 -1.51 -5.65 15.10
C SER A 193 -1.81 -6.54 16.30
N LEU A 194 -1.83 -5.98 17.51
CA LEU A 194 -2.19 -6.72 18.72
C LEU A 194 -3.68 -7.15 18.72
N LEU A 195 -4.59 -6.29 18.26
CA LEU A 195 -6.01 -6.64 18.13
C LEU A 195 -6.19 -7.81 17.17
N ILE A 196 -5.48 -7.79 16.04
CA ILE A 196 -5.45 -8.92 15.11
C ILE A 196 -4.97 -10.18 15.84
N PHE A 197 -3.80 -10.13 16.49
CA PHE A 197 -3.28 -11.31 17.18
C PHE A 197 -4.24 -11.85 18.25
N ILE A 198 -4.93 -10.99 19.00
CA ILE A 198 -5.85 -11.38 20.06
C ILE A 198 -7.12 -12.02 19.51
N ARG A 199 -7.68 -11.51 18.41
CA ARG A 199 -8.97 -11.98 17.86
C ARG A 199 -8.82 -12.94 16.68
N HIS A 200 -7.60 -13.25 16.27
CA HIS A 200 -7.35 -14.14 15.14
C HIS A 200 -7.50 -15.61 15.54
N GLY A 201 -8.63 -16.20 15.11
CA GLY A 201 -8.91 -17.64 15.15
C GLY A 201 -8.43 -18.31 16.43
N ASP A 202 -7.50 -19.25 16.28
CA ASP A 202 -7.00 -20.12 17.35
C ASP A 202 -5.86 -19.51 18.19
N LEU A 203 -5.40 -18.29 17.90
CA LEU A 203 -4.40 -17.64 18.74
C LEU A 203 -5.08 -17.25 20.06
N GLY A 204 -5.93 -16.23 20.04
CA GLY A 204 -6.59 -15.81 21.26
C GLY A 204 -5.61 -15.29 22.33
N TYR A 205 -6.17 -14.86 23.46
CA TYR A 205 -5.39 -14.34 24.58
C TYR A 205 -4.45 -15.38 25.21
N LYS A 206 -4.91 -16.64 25.32
CA LYS A 206 -4.17 -17.72 25.97
C LYS A 206 -2.89 -18.07 25.20
N TYR A 207 -2.97 -18.29 23.89
CA TYR A 207 -1.79 -18.59 23.08
C TYR A 207 -0.75 -17.49 23.16
N LEU A 208 -1.17 -16.21 23.07
CA LEU A 208 -0.26 -15.08 23.15
C LEU A 208 0.46 -15.01 24.49
N THR A 209 -0.26 -15.28 25.58
CA THR A 209 0.31 -15.35 26.92
C THR A 209 1.36 -16.45 27.01
N ASP A 210 1.06 -17.64 26.50
CA ASP A 210 1.99 -18.79 26.55
C ASP A 210 3.21 -18.56 25.65
N ALA A 211 3.00 -18.01 24.44
CA ALA A 211 4.07 -17.65 23.52
C ALA A 211 5.00 -16.57 24.10
N LEU A 212 4.44 -15.58 24.81
CA LEU A 212 5.22 -14.55 25.51
C LEU A 212 6.03 -15.14 26.66
N LYS A 213 5.42 -15.99 27.50
CA LYS A 213 6.13 -16.68 28.59
C LYS A 213 7.30 -17.50 28.06
N GLN A 214 7.07 -18.25 26.98
CA GLN A 214 8.12 -19.05 26.35
C GLN A 214 9.25 -18.17 25.79
N ASP A 215 8.93 -17.05 25.12
CA ASP A 215 9.95 -16.13 24.60
C ASP A 215 10.76 -15.47 25.71
N VAL A 216 10.12 -15.09 26.83
CA VAL A 216 10.81 -14.57 28.02
C VAL A 216 11.76 -15.62 28.60
N GLU A 217 11.31 -16.87 28.76
CA GLU A 217 12.13 -17.93 29.35
C GLU A 217 13.35 -18.27 28.49
N LEU A 218 13.19 -18.35 27.17
CA LEU A 218 14.30 -18.56 26.24
C LEU A 218 15.37 -17.47 26.31
N ARG A 219 14.95 -16.23 26.61
CA ARG A 219 15.87 -15.07 26.73
C ARG A 219 16.54 -14.95 28.09
N LYS A 220 16.10 -15.66 29.12
CA LYS A 220 16.81 -15.68 30.41
C LYS A 220 18.18 -16.35 30.30
N ASN A 221 18.28 -17.36 29.44
CA ASN A 221 19.47 -18.20 29.30
C ASN A 221 20.32 -17.84 28.07
N SER A 222 19.95 -16.81 27.30
CA SER A 222 20.71 -16.36 26.13
C SER A 222 20.61 -14.85 25.93
N ARG A 223 21.65 -14.23 25.35
CA ARG A 223 21.60 -12.82 24.88
C ARG A 223 20.76 -12.66 23.59
N SER A 224 19.87 -13.59 23.27
CA SER A 224 19.12 -13.58 22.03
C SER A 224 18.02 -12.51 22.03
N LYS A 225 17.83 -11.86 20.88
CA LYS A 225 16.69 -10.96 20.65
C LYS A 225 15.39 -11.77 20.63
N SER A 226 14.29 -11.13 21.05
CA SER A 226 12.95 -11.76 21.01
C SER A 226 12.60 -12.15 19.57
N SER A 227 12.00 -13.34 19.44
CA SER A 227 11.52 -13.86 18.15
C SER A 227 9.99 -13.88 18.07
N LEU A 228 9.31 -13.51 19.17
CA LEU A 228 7.86 -13.57 19.32
C LEU A 228 7.13 -12.90 18.15
N LEU A 229 7.45 -11.64 17.87
CA LEU A 229 6.78 -10.89 16.79
C LEU A 229 6.96 -11.56 15.43
N LYS A 230 8.16 -12.10 15.14
CA LYS A 230 8.43 -12.84 13.89
C LYS A 230 7.58 -14.11 13.81
N LYS A 231 7.48 -14.87 14.91
CA LYS A 231 6.65 -16.08 14.99
C LYS A 231 5.17 -15.77 14.77
N LEU A 232 4.65 -14.74 15.44
CA LEU A 232 3.26 -14.31 15.29
C LEU A 232 2.97 -13.83 13.88
N LYS A 233 3.86 -12.99 13.30
CA LYS A 233 3.68 -12.50 11.94
C LYS A 233 3.64 -13.64 10.91
N ASN A 234 4.54 -14.62 11.03
CA ASN A 234 4.59 -15.77 10.14
C ASN A 234 3.34 -16.67 10.19
N LYS A 235 2.52 -16.57 11.25
CA LYS A 235 1.29 -17.35 11.39
C LYS A 235 0.09 -16.72 10.70
N ILE A 236 0.05 -15.39 10.62
CA ILE A 236 -1.16 -14.67 10.19
C ILE A 236 -0.99 -13.88 8.89
N TYR A 237 0.24 -13.46 8.58
CA TYR A 237 0.52 -12.64 7.40
C TYR A 237 0.94 -13.51 6.23
N VAL A 238 0.50 -13.12 5.03
CA VAL A 238 0.97 -13.69 3.76
C VAL A 238 2.49 -13.54 3.67
N LYS A 239 3.17 -14.61 3.24
CA LYS A 239 4.62 -14.61 3.07
C LYS A 239 5.06 -13.54 2.06
N ASN A 240 6.16 -12.87 2.36
CA ASN A 240 6.74 -11.79 1.55
C ASN A 240 6.77 -12.07 0.03
N ASN A 241 7.15 -13.27 -0.40
CA ASN A 241 7.25 -13.63 -1.82
C ASN A 241 5.90 -13.82 -2.53
N LYS A 242 4.78 -13.81 -1.80
CA LYS A 242 3.41 -13.88 -2.33
C LYS A 242 2.58 -12.65 -1.96
N SER A 243 3.13 -11.71 -1.20
CA SER A 243 2.34 -10.60 -0.63
C SER A 243 1.78 -9.69 -1.70
N TYR A 244 2.55 -9.40 -2.76
CA TYR A 244 2.06 -8.51 -3.81
C TYR A 244 1.00 -9.16 -4.69
N SER A 245 1.19 -10.42 -5.09
CA SER A 245 0.17 -11.15 -5.87
C SER A 245 -1.12 -11.30 -5.07
N ALA A 246 -1.02 -11.69 -3.79
CA ALA A 246 -2.18 -11.74 -2.90
C ALA A 246 -2.86 -10.38 -2.80
N TYR A 247 -2.09 -9.31 -2.60
CA TYR A 247 -2.60 -7.93 -2.56
C TYR A 247 -3.37 -7.56 -3.84
N LEU A 248 -2.84 -7.87 -5.02
CA LEU A 248 -3.53 -7.60 -6.28
C LEU A 248 -4.81 -8.40 -6.42
N GLU A 249 -4.85 -9.65 -5.96
CA GLU A 249 -6.08 -10.45 -5.93
C GLU A 249 -7.15 -9.76 -5.06
N ILE A 250 -6.80 -9.31 -3.84
CA ILE A 250 -7.74 -8.58 -2.96
C ILE A 250 -8.20 -7.28 -3.62
N MET A 251 -7.25 -6.49 -4.13
CA MET A 251 -7.53 -5.20 -4.75
C MET A 251 -8.44 -5.33 -5.96
N ASN A 252 -8.22 -6.33 -6.81
CA ASN A 252 -9.08 -6.58 -7.95
C ASN A 252 -10.48 -7.02 -7.51
N ALA A 253 -10.59 -7.95 -6.56
CA ALA A 253 -11.89 -8.40 -6.05
C ALA A 253 -12.70 -7.24 -5.44
N VAL A 254 -12.05 -6.37 -4.66
CA VAL A 254 -12.68 -5.18 -4.07
C VAL A 254 -13.04 -4.16 -5.15
N ALA A 255 -12.14 -3.90 -6.10
CA ALA A 255 -12.38 -2.92 -7.17
C ALA A 255 -13.51 -3.35 -8.11
N ASP A 256 -13.56 -4.64 -8.50
CA ASP A 256 -14.61 -5.22 -9.35
C ASP A 256 -15.99 -5.21 -8.69
N ALA A 257 -16.02 -5.25 -7.36
CA ALA A 257 -17.26 -5.15 -6.59
C ALA A 257 -17.66 -3.70 -6.29
N LEU A 258 -16.69 -2.76 -6.25
CA LEU A 258 -16.96 -1.33 -6.03
C LEU A 258 -17.31 -0.57 -7.30
N TYR A 259 -16.76 -0.96 -8.45
CA TYR A 259 -16.86 -0.21 -9.71
C TYR A 259 -17.33 -1.10 -10.85
N ASP A 260 -17.67 -0.48 -11.98
CA ASP A 260 -17.89 -1.21 -13.22
C ASP A 260 -16.57 -1.88 -13.65
N LYS A 261 -16.64 -3.10 -14.19
CA LYS A 261 -15.48 -3.83 -14.70
C LYS A 261 -14.81 -3.09 -15.86
N ASP A 262 -15.58 -2.31 -16.61
CA ASP A 262 -15.09 -1.51 -17.72
C ASP A 262 -14.45 -0.17 -17.27
N ASP A 263 -14.53 0.19 -15.99
CA ASP A 263 -13.85 1.36 -15.44
C ASP A 263 -12.34 1.09 -15.35
N SER A 264 -11.60 1.53 -16.36
CA SER A 264 -10.14 1.39 -16.45
C SER A 264 -9.37 2.02 -15.27
N LYS A 265 -10.04 2.82 -14.44
CA LYS A 265 -9.46 3.49 -13.26
C LYS A 265 -9.93 2.86 -11.93
N ARG A 266 -10.62 1.70 -11.95
CA ARG A 266 -11.17 1.03 -10.75
C ARG A 266 -10.12 0.74 -9.67
N LEU A 267 -8.94 0.23 -10.04
CA LEU A 267 -7.84 -0.04 -9.10
C LEU A 267 -7.31 1.25 -8.49
N LEU A 268 -7.06 2.26 -9.31
CA LEU A 268 -6.60 3.57 -8.87
C LEU A 268 -7.60 4.22 -7.89
N LYS A 269 -8.89 4.23 -8.21
CA LYS A 269 -9.91 4.83 -7.33
C LYS A 269 -10.03 4.06 -6.01
N THR A 270 -9.91 2.73 -6.04
CA THR A 270 -9.89 1.88 -4.83
C THR A 270 -8.67 2.19 -3.97
N GLU A 271 -7.47 2.26 -4.57
CA GLU A 271 -6.24 2.70 -3.92
C GLU A 271 -6.40 4.08 -3.27
N MET A 272 -6.97 5.05 -4.00
CA MET A 272 -7.20 6.40 -3.49
C MET A 272 -8.12 6.43 -2.26
N ILE A 273 -9.16 5.58 -2.22
CA ILE A 273 -10.03 5.46 -1.03
C ILE A 273 -9.23 4.91 0.15
N LEU A 274 -8.57 3.76 -0.01
CA LEU A 274 -7.78 3.12 1.05
C LEU A 274 -6.73 4.07 1.61
N PHE A 275 -6.10 4.82 0.72
CA PHE A 275 -5.12 5.82 1.10
C PHE A 275 -5.74 6.98 1.91
N SER A 276 -6.94 7.43 1.55
CA SER A 276 -7.60 8.60 2.15
C SER A 276 -8.10 8.36 3.58
N ILE A 277 -8.42 7.11 3.92
CA ILE A 277 -8.97 6.73 5.23
C ILE A 277 -7.88 6.29 6.23
N ALA A 278 -6.66 6.03 5.76
CA ALA A 278 -5.59 5.38 6.53
C ALA A 278 -5.15 6.15 7.78
N ASP A 279 -5.01 7.47 7.66
CA ASP A 279 -4.53 8.35 8.73
C ASP A 279 -5.64 9.30 9.25
N LYS A 280 -6.91 8.93 9.01
CA LYS A 280 -8.10 9.69 9.42
C LYS A 280 -9.15 8.82 10.08
N ASP A 281 -9.93 8.10 9.29
CA ASP A 281 -11.09 7.35 9.75
C ASP A 281 -10.67 6.10 10.52
N ILE A 282 -9.70 5.34 10.00
CA ILE A 282 -9.27 4.08 10.62
C ILE A 282 -8.68 4.27 12.02
N PRO A 283 -7.80 5.25 12.29
CA PRO A 283 -7.34 5.53 13.65
C PRO A 283 -8.46 5.76 14.66
N LEU A 284 -9.56 6.42 14.26
CA LEU A 284 -10.73 6.64 15.12
C LEU A 284 -11.49 5.34 15.39
N GLU A 285 -11.57 4.46 14.41
CA GLU A 285 -12.17 3.13 14.55
C GLU A 285 -11.35 2.22 15.46
N VAL A 286 -10.02 2.24 15.29
CA VAL A 286 -9.07 1.51 16.15
C VAL A 286 -9.24 1.95 17.61
N LEU A 287 -9.31 3.26 17.86
CA LEU A 287 -9.54 3.80 19.19
C LEU A 287 -10.89 3.34 19.77
N SER A 288 -11.93 3.31 18.94
CA SER A 288 -13.26 2.84 19.33
C SER A 288 -13.27 1.35 19.69
N GLU A 289 -12.53 0.53 18.95
CA GLU A 289 -12.37 -0.89 19.26
C GLU A 289 -11.63 -1.13 20.57
N TYR A 290 -10.58 -0.35 20.87
CA TYR A 290 -9.89 -0.41 22.17
C TYR A 290 -10.82 -0.06 23.33
N LYS A 291 -11.68 0.96 23.16
CA LYS A 291 -12.71 1.30 24.16
C LYS A 291 -13.70 0.15 24.38
N ASN A 292 -14.12 -0.53 23.32
CA ASN A 292 -15.10 -1.62 23.38
C ASN A 292 -14.57 -2.86 24.14
N ILE A 293 -13.25 -3.08 24.15
CA ILE A 293 -12.63 -4.18 24.90
C ILE A 293 -12.30 -3.81 26.36
N GLY A 294 -12.74 -2.63 26.83
CA GLY A 294 -12.58 -2.20 28.23
C GLY A 294 -11.21 -1.63 28.57
N VAL A 295 -10.52 -1.05 27.59
CA VAL A 295 -9.31 -0.22 27.80
C VAL A 295 -9.70 1.25 27.90
#